data_AF-A0A8T3T7B5-F1
#
_entry.id   AF-A0A8T3T7B5-F1
#
_cell.length_a   1.000
_cell.length_b   1.000
_cell.length_c   1.000
_cell.angle_alpha   90.00
_cell.angle_beta   90.00
_cell.angle_gamma   90.00
#
_symmetry.space_group_name_H-M   'P 1'
#
loop_
_entity.id
_entity.type
_entity.pdbx_description
1 polymer ?
#
loop_
_entity_poly.entity_id
_entity_poly.type
_entity_poly.pdbx_seq_one_letter_code
_entity_poly.pdbx_strand_id
1 'polypeptide(L)'
;MTVQNGRPFNEWLRAQLKAKKMSQRQLAQQSGVDHSTISRLIRGDRTPSLGTATKLARGLRELHDEADTPQYFGLVAAGTTHPTARVEYSLRADDYLSEAQVRQVMEYYLAVRSRRLTMHAAQAATPRPVPRDLPQRLTTKRN
;
A
#
# COMPACT_ATOMS: atom_id res chain seq x y z
N MET A 1 32.30 -2.59 0.26
CA MET A 1 30.95 -3.19 0.20
C MET A 1 29.93 -2.09 0.48
N THR A 2 29.36 -1.48 -0.56
CA THR A 2 28.35 -0.41 -0.39
C THR A 2 26.96 -1.02 -0.43
N VAL A 3 26.25 -0.89 0.69
CA VAL A 3 24.89 -1.38 0.90
C VAL A 3 23.94 -0.73 -0.13
N GLN A 4 23.59 -1.48 -1.18
CA GLN A 4 22.53 -1.11 -2.13
C GLN A 4 21.19 -1.41 -1.46
N ASN A 5 20.75 -0.53 -0.57
CA ASN A 5 19.45 -0.60 0.10
C ASN A 5 18.45 0.30 -0.62
N GLY A 6 17.37 -0.31 -1.15
CA GLY A 6 16.14 0.39 -1.49
C GLY A 6 16.27 1.45 -2.58
N ARG A 7 15.13 1.97 -3.06
CA ARG A 7 15.14 3.09 -4.01
C ARG A 7 15.94 4.26 -3.43
N PRO A 8 16.75 4.98 -4.24
CA PRO A 8 17.53 6.10 -3.74
C PRO A 8 16.60 7.19 -3.17
N PHE A 9 17.01 7.83 -2.06
CA PHE A 9 16.17 8.74 -1.27
C PHE A 9 15.52 9.86 -2.09
N ASN A 10 16.21 10.35 -3.11
CA ASN A 10 15.71 11.35 -4.05
C ASN A 10 14.50 10.85 -4.86
N GLU A 11 14.53 9.60 -5.32
CA GLU A 11 13.42 8.97 -6.03
C GLU A 11 12.22 8.75 -5.09
N TRP A 12 12.49 8.27 -3.87
CA TRP A 12 11.47 8.13 -2.82
C TRP A 12 10.81 9.48 -2.50
N LEU A 13 11.59 10.54 -2.33
CA LEU A 13 11.08 11.88 -2.04
C LEU A 13 10.24 12.45 -3.18
N ARG A 14 10.65 12.24 -4.44
CA ARG A 14 9.84 12.62 -5.62
C ARG A 14 8.51 11.86 -5.67
N ALA A 15 8.55 10.55 -5.44
CA ALA A 15 7.35 9.71 -5.43
C ALA A 15 6.36 10.18 -4.36
N GLN A 16 6.85 10.54 -3.17
CA GLN A 16 6.01 10.99 -2.07
C GLN A 16 5.38 12.37 -2.32
N LEU A 17 6.13 13.33 -2.87
CA LEU A 17 5.58 14.63 -3.29
C LEU A 17 4.50 14.47 -4.37
N LYS A 18 4.72 13.58 -5.34
CA LYS A 18 3.74 13.27 -6.39
C LYS A 18 2.48 12.62 -5.83
N ALA A 19 2.63 11.63 -4.95
CA ALA A 19 1.51 10.95 -4.30
C ALA A 19 0.64 11.91 -3.48
N LYS A 20 1.28 12.89 -2.81
CA LYS A 20 0.61 13.89 -1.98
C LYS A 20 0.19 15.17 -2.71
N LYS A 21 0.44 15.26 -4.04
CA LYS A 21 0.24 16.50 -4.83
C LYS A 21 0.85 17.74 -4.16
N MET A 22 1.97 17.56 -3.49
CA MET A 22 2.62 18.57 -2.68
C MET A 22 3.82 19.16 -3.43
N SER A 23 3.93 20.49 -3.42
CA SER A 23 5.12 21.17 -3.96
C SER A 23 6.29 21.12 -2.97
N GLN A 24 7.51 21.22 -3.49
CA GLN A 24 8.72 21.34 -2.67
C GLN A 24 8.71 22.57 -1.74
N ARG A 25 7.96 23.64 -2.10
CA ARG A 25 7.80 24.83 -1.26
C ARG A 25 6.89 24.56 -0.07
N GLN A 26 5.79 23.84 -0.28
CA GLN A 26 4.90 23.40 0.81
C GLN A 26 5.62 22.44 1.75
N LEU A 27 6.40 21.49 1.23
CA LEU A 27 7.22 20.62 2.07
C LEU A 27 8.24 21.41 2.89
N ALA A 28 8.87 22.44 2.31
CA ALA A 28 9.82 23.29 3.02
C ALA A 28 9.17 24.00 4.21
N GLN A 29 8.01 24.60 3.97
CA GLN A 29 7.24 25.32 4.98
C GLN A 29 6.84 24.43 6.15
N GLN A 30 6.44 23.18 5.87
CA GLN A 30 5.98 22.26 6.92
C GLN A 30 7.10 21.53 7.65
N SER A 31 8.14 21.09 6.93
CA SER A 31 9.25 20.37 7.55
C SER A 31 10.23 21.30 8.29
N GLY A 32 10.11 22.61 8.11
CA GLY A 32 11.09 23.59 8.59
C GLY A 32 12.46 23.41 7.94
N VAL A 33 12.53 22.71 6.80
CA VAL A 33 13.75 22.51 6.01
C VAL A 33 13.72 23.48 4.84
N ASP A 34 14.85 24.13 4.60
CA ASP A 34 14.98 25.12 3.54
C ASP A 34 14.66 24.53 2.14
N HIS A 35 13.91 25.28 1.33
CA HIS A 35 13.51 24.84 -0.02
C HIS A 35 14.74 24.51 -0.89
N SER A 36 15.82 25.30 -0.75
CA SER A 36 17.09 25.07 -1.44
C SER A 36 17.72 23.72 -1.09
N THR A 37 17.51 23.23 0.13
CA THR A 37 18.01 21.95 0.62
C THR A 37 17.20 20.80 0.04
N ILE A 38 15.86 20.92 0.04
CA ILE A 38 14.94 19.95 -0.56
C ILE A 38 15.23 19.78 -2.06
N SER A 39 15.46 20.89 -2.77
CA SER A 39 15.76 20.87 -4.20
C SER A 39 17.04 20.08 -4.51
N ARG A 40 18.11 20.27 -3.71
CA ARG A 40 19.38 19.53 -3.83
C ARG A 40 19.21 18.04 -3.51
N LEU A 41 18.43 17.71 -2.49
CA LEU A 41 18.11 16.32 -2.15
C LEU A 41 17.35 15.61 -3.27
N ILE A 42 16.43 16.31 -3.94
CA ILE A 42 15.65 15.76 -5.06
C ILE A 42 16.52 15.57 -6.30
N ARG A 43 17.52 16.41 -6.55
CA ARG A 43 18.47 16.23 -7.66
C ARG A 43 19.45 15.08 -7.41
N GLY A 44 19.68 14.73 -6.14
CA GLY A 44 20.63 13.69 -5.75
C GLY A 44 22.04 14.23 -5.50
N ASP A 45 22.20 15.56 -5.46
CA ASP A 45 23.49 16.23 -5.27
C ASP A 45 24.04 16.05 -3.84
N ARG A 46 23.19 15.58 -2.90
CA ARG A 46 23.53 15.35 -1.49
C ARG A 46 22.77 14.17 -0.91
N THR A 47 23.44 13.44 -0.02
CA THR A 47 22.79 12.51 0.90
C THR A 47 22.23 13.29 2.10
N PRO A 48 20.95 13.09 2.48
CA PRO A 48 20.40 13.75 3.66
C PRO A 48 21.04 13.20 4.92
N SER A 49 21.21 14.06 5.93
CA SER A 49 21.42 13.57 7.29
C SER A 49 20.15 12.89 7.81
N LEU A 50 20.30 11.99 8.79
CA LEU A 50 19.16 11.35 9.45
C LEU A 50 18.16 12.39 9.99
N GLY A 51 18.66 13.44 10.65
CA GLY A 51 17.81 14.51 11.18
C GLY A 51 17.05 15.28 10.10
N THR A 52 17.67 15.53 8.94
CA THR A 52 16.98 16.16 7.80
C THR A 52 15.93 15.24 7.21
N ALA A 53 16.23 13.94 7.07
CA ALA A 53 15.27 12.95 6.58
C ALA A 53 14.05 12.84 7.51
N THR A 54 14.26 12.83 8.83
CA THR A 54 13.18 12.79 9.83
C THR A 54 12.29 14.04 9.77
N LYS A 55 12.89 15.25 9.63
CA LYS A 55 12.13 16.49 9.49
C LYS A 55 11.27 16.50 8.23
N LEU A 56 11.82 16.04 7.10
CA LEU A 56 11.07 15.90 5.85
C LEU A 56 9.95 14.87 5.98
N ALA A 57 10.20 13.72 6.62
CA ALA A 57 9.20 12.70 6.87
C ALA A 57 8.04 13.22 7.75
N ARG A 58 8.34 14.08 8.73
CA ARG A 58 7.33 14.76 9.55
C ARG A 58 6.51 15.76 8.75
N GLY A 59 7.14 16.64 7.97
CA GLY A 59 6.42 17.60 7.11
C GLY A 59 5.53 16.90 6.08
N LEU A 60 5.95 15.73 5.57
CA LEU A 60 5.11 14.91 4.70
C LEU A 60 3.88 14.30 5.40
N ARG A 61 3.90 14.19 6.74
CA ARG A 61 2.79 13.64 7.54
C ARG A 61 1.73 14.71 7.87
N GLU A 62 2.14 15.94 8.17
CA GLU A 62 1.26 17.00 8.71
C GLU A 62 0.25 17.58 7.69
N LEU A 63 0.49 17.54 6.36
CA LEU A 63 -0.57 17.87 5.37
C LEU A 63 -1.74 16.87 5.34
N HIS A 64 -1.66 15.77 6.10
CA HIS A 64 -2.78 14.85 6.28
C HIS A 64 -3.76 15.33 7.37
N ASP A 65 -3.32 16.21 8.28
CA ASP A 65 -4.08 16.58 9.47
C ASP A 65 -4.88 17.88 9.32
N GLU A 66 -4.47 18.84 8.48
CA GLU A 66 -5.13 20.16 8.43
C GLU A 66 -6.32 20.24 7.44
N ALA A 67 -6.39 19.35 6.45
CA ALA A 67 -7.44 19.40 5.42
C ALA A 67 -8.55 18.34 5.57
N ASP A 68 -8.46 17.40 6.52
CA ASP A 68 -9.31 16.20 6.49
C ASP A 68 -9.59 15.49 7.83
N THR A 69 -9.74 16.26 8.92
CA THR A 69 -10.38 15.74 10.15
C THR A 69 -11.77 16.34 10.28
N PRO A 70 -12.89 15.58 10.14
CA PRO A 70 -13.08 14.20 10.60
C PRO A 70 -13.90 13.27 9.66
N GLN A 71 -13.35 12.76 8.55
CA GLN A 71 -14.00 11.66 7.78
C GLN A 71 -13.04 10.64 7.14
N TYR A 72 -11.72 10.83 7.19
CA TYR A 72 -10.76 10.10 6.32
C TYR A 72 -9.93 8.98 6.95
N PHE A 73 -10.21 8.58 8.19
CA PHE A 73 -9.61 7.37 8.78
C PHE A 73 -10.02 6.08 8.00
N GLY A 74 -11.09 6.12 7.21
CA GLY A 74 -11.58 4.99 6.42
C GLY A 74 -10.97 4.81 5.02
N LEU A 75 -10.34 5.84 4.44
CA LEU A 75 -10.05 5.87 3.00
C LEU A 75 -8.55 5.91 2.61
N VAL A 76 -7.62 6.47 3.40
CA VAL A 76 -6.20 6.52 2.99
C VAL A 76 -5.40 5.25 3.34
N ALA A 77 -5.97 4.36 4.15
CA ALA A 77 -5.52 2.96 4.20
C ALA A 77 -5.95 2.14 2.96
N ALA A 78 -6.66 2.71 1.98
CA ALA A 78 -7.10 1.97 0.79
C ALA A 78 -6.05 1.89 -0.33
N GLY A 79 -4.92 2.61 -0.22
CA GLY A 79 -3.89 2.63 -1.27
C GLY A 79 -2.97 1.40 -1.31
N THR A 80 -2.60 0.85 -0.16
CA THR A 80 -1.67 -0.30 -0.05
C THR A 80 -1.85 -1.14 1.23
N THR A 81 -2.91 -0.92 2.02
CA THR A 81 -3.02 -1.57 3.34
C THR A 81 -3.87 -2.83 3.24
N HIS A 82 -3.31 -3.97 3.65
CA HIS A 82 -4.00 -5.26 3.71
C HIS A 82 -5.43 -5.10 4.32
N PRO A 83 -6.48 -5.68 3.72
CA PRO A 83 -7.85 -5.44 4.18
C PRO A 83 -8.10 -5.83 5.65
N THR A 84 -7.24 -6.70 6.20
CA THR A 84 -7.21 -7.04 7.63
C THR A 84 -6.91 -5.83 8.50
N ALA A 85 -5.86 -5.09 8.14
CA ALA A 85 -5.41 -3.93 8.92
C ALA A 85 -6.42 -2.77 8.86
N ARG A 86 -7.19 -2.65 7.76
CA ARG A 86 -8.29 -1.68 7.69
C ARG A 86 -9.39 -1.99 8.69
N VAL A 87 -9.80 -3.26 8.79
CA VAL A 87 -10.85 -3.70 9.74
C VAL A 87 -10.36 -3.53 11.17
N GLU A 88 -9.15 -3.97 11.47
CA GLU A 88 -8.55 -3.87 12.80
C GLU A 88 -8.47 -2.40 13.27
N TYR A 89 -8.06 -1.51 12.38
CA TYR A 89 -7.98 -0.09 12.63
C TYR A 89 -9.35 0.54 12.90
N SER A 90 -10.37 0.19 12.11
CA SER A 90 -11.74 0.65 12.35
C SER A 90 -12.30 0.17 13.70
N LEU A 91 -11.98 -1.07 14.11
CA LEU A 91 -12.42 -1.60 15.41
C LEU A 91 -11.70 -0.91 16.58
N ARG A 92 -10.41 -0.55 16.42
CA ARG A 92 -9.67 0.18 17.47
C ARG A 92 -10.09 1.65 17.63
N ALA A 93 -10.71 2.23 16.62
CA ALA A 93 -11.23 3.61 16.69
C ALA A 93 -12.61 3.69 17.35
N ASP A 94 -13.19 2.56 17.75
CA ASP A 94 -14.47 2.52 18.48
C ASP A 94 -14.21 2.62 19.98
N ASP A 95 -14.55 3.77 20.57
CA ASP A 95 -14.36 4.04 22.00
C ASP A 95 -15.19 3.12 22.92
N TYR A 96 -16.21 2.43 22.39
CA TYR A 96 -17.01 1.46 23.14
C TYR A 96 -16.40 0.06 23.17
N LEU A 97 -15.34 -0.20 22.39
CA LEU A 97 -14.67 -1.50 22.34
C LEU A 97 -13.34 -1.46 23.10
N SER A 98 -13.19 -2.38 24.04
CA SER A 98 -11.88 -2.66 24.65
C SER A 98 -10.97 -3.41 23.67
N GLU A 99 -9.64 -3.30 23.84
CA GLU A 99 -8.65 -4.05 23.07
C GLU A 99 -8.89 -5.57 23.08
N ALA A 100 -9.41 -6.12 24.19
CA ALA A 100 -9.77 -7.53 24.29
C ALA A 100 -10.95 -7.89 23.38
N GLN A 101 -11.98 -7.05 23.32
CA GLN A 101 -13.13 -7.22 22.43
C GLN A 101 -12.74 -7.04 20.96
N VAL A 102 -11.89 -6.05 20.65
CA VAL A 102 -11.34 -5.87 19.29
C VAL A 102 -10.59 -7.13 18.84
N ARG A 103 -9.73 -7.71 19.71
CA ARG A 103 -9.01 -8.95 19.41
C ARG A 103 -9.96 -10.12 19.14
N GLN A 104 -11.01 -10.27 19.94
CA GLN A 104 -12.02 -11.32 19.76
C GLN A 104 -12.75 -11.20 18.42
N VAL A 105 -13.14 -9.98 18.02
CA VAL A 105 -13.81 -9.74 16.73
C VAL A 105 -12.86 -10.01 15.56
N MET A 106 -11.60 -9.60 15.67
CA MET A 106 -10.58 -9.84 14.65
C MET A 106 -10.29 -11.32 14.45
N GLU A 107 -10.27 -12.12 15.50
CA GLU A 107 -10.08 -13.58 15.42
C GLU A 107 -11.19 -14.23 14.60
N TYR A 108 -12.45 -13.88 14.88
CA TYR A 108 -13.59 -14.36 14.09
C TYR A 108 -13.51 -13.92 12.63
N TYR A 109 -13.20 -12.64 12.38
CA TYR A 109 -13.04 -12.11 11.03
C TYR A 109 -11.98 -12.86 10.22
N LEU A 110 -10.82 -13.13 10.83
CA LEU A 110 -9.73 -13.87 10.20
C LEU A 110 -10.13 -15.32 9.88
N ALA A 111 -10.87 -15.98 10.77
CA ALA A 111 -11.37 -17.33 10.55
C ALA A 111 -12.36 -17.42 9.37
N VAL A 112 -13.28 -16.45 9.27
CA VAL A 112 -14.23 -16.37 8.13
C VAL A 112 -13.47 -16.13 6.82
N ARG A 113 -12.50 -15.23 6.84
CA ARG A 113 -11.75 -14.84 5.65
C ARG A 113 -10.81 -15.93 5.14
N SER A 114 -10.11 -16.63 6.03
CA SER A 114 -9.24 -17.75 5.66
C SER A 114 -10.05 -18.86 5.00
N ARG A 115 -11.21 -19.21 5.56
CA ARG A 115 -12.12 -20.21 4.99
C ARG A 115 -12.57 -19.84 3.58
N ARG A 116 -12.94 -18.58 3.34
CA ARG A 116 -13.33 -18.08 2.01
C ARG A 116 -12.17 -18.11 1.01
N LEU A 117 -10.97 -17.70 1.42
CA LEU A 117 -9.79 -17.75 0.56
C LEU A 117 -9.44 -19.18 0.15
N THR A 118 -9.46 -20.13 1.08
CA THR A 118 -9.22 -21.54 0.80
C THR A 118 -10.27 -22.11 -0.17
N MET A 119 -11.55 -21.77 0.02
CA MET A 119 -12.64 -22.18 -0.89
C MET A 119 -12.46 -21.59 -2.30
N HIS A 120 -12.08 -20.32 -2.42
CA HIS A 120 -11.82 -19.70 -3.72
C HIS A 120 -10.61 -20.31 -4.42
N ALA A 121 -9.53 -20.60 -3.68
CA ALA A 121 -8.36 -21.28 -4.22
C ALA A 121 -8.69 -22.69 -4.73
N ALA A 122 -9.50 -23.45 -3.98
CA ALA A 122 -9.95 -24.78 -4.39
C ALA A 122 -10.82 -24.75 -5.66
N GLN A 123 -11.71 -23.77 -5.79
CA GLN A 123 -12.54 -23.60 -6.99
C GLN A 123 -11.69 -23.26 -8.23
N ALA A 124 -10.71 -22.35 -8.08
CA ALA A 124 -9.80 -21.98 -9.16
C ALA A 124 -8.90 -23.14 -9.62
N ALA A 125 -8.61 -24.10 -8.74
CA ALA A 125 -7.81 -25.29 -9.04
C ALA A 125 -8.61 -26.41 -9.75
N THR A 126 -9.93 -26.27 -9.94
CA THR A 126 -10.73 -27.26 -10.68
C THR A 126 -10.51 -27.09 -12.18
N PRO A 127 -9.85 -28.02 -12.88
CA PRO A 127 -9.61 -27.88 -14.31
C PRO A 127 -10.94 -27.95 -15.07
N ARG A 128 -11.18 -26.94 -15.93
CA ARG A 128 -12.32 -26.91 -16.84
C ARG A 128 -12.25 -28.15 -17.75
N PRO A 129 -13.30 -28.99 -17.84
CA PRO A 129 -13.28 -30.11 -18.77
C PRO A 129 -13.21 -29.54 -20.19
N VAL A 130 -12.11 -29.83 -20.89
CA VAL A 130 -11.97 -29.55 -22.33
C VAL A 130 -13.00 -30.41 -23.08
N PRO A 131 -13.92 -29.82 -23.86
CA PRO A 131 -14.81 -30.60 -24.72
C PRO A 131 -13.96 -31.36 -25.74
N ARG A 132 -14.00 -32.68 -25.67
CA ARG A 132 -13.28 -33.56 -26.60
C ARG A 132 -14.14 -33.76 -27.85
N ASP A 133 -14.20 -32.76 -28.72
CA ASP A 133 -14.69 -32.92 -30.09
C ASP A 133 -13.51 -32.98 -31.05
N LEU A 134 -13.22 -34.19 -31.53
CA LEU A 134 -12.26 -34.47 -32.61
C LEU A 134 -13.06 -34.93 -33.84
N PRO A 135 -13.10 -34.19 -34.95
CA PRO A 135 -13.54 -34.76 -36.21
C PRO A 135 -12.45 -35.70 -36.72
N GLN A 136 -12.76 -37.00 -36.77
CA GLN A 136 -11.89 -38.01 -37.38
C GLN A 136 -11.76 -37.73 -38.88
N ARG A 137 -10.62 -37.18 -39.30
CA ARG A 137 -10.19 -37.19 -40.70
C ARG A 137 -9.72 -38.60 -41.04
N LEU A 138 -10.60 -39.39 -41.66
CA LEU A 138 -10.23 -40.61 -42.37
C LEU A 138 -9.46 -40.21 -43.65
N THR A 139 -8.17 -40.49 -43.65
CA THR A 139 -7.33 -40.48 -44.87
C THR A 139 -7.23 -41.89 -45.45
N THR A 140 -7.16 -41.96 -46.79
CA THR A 140 -6.55 -43.05 -47.61
C THR A 140 -7.50 -44.24 -47.90
N LYS A 141 -7.69 -44.76 -49.13
CA LYS A 141 -6.83 -44.84 -50.32
C LYS A 141 -7.66 -45.05 -51.61
N ARG A 142 -7.20 -44.46 -52.72
CA ARG A 142 -7.52 -44.84 -54.11
C ARG A 142 -7.12 -46.29 -54.37
N ASN A 143 -7.97 -47.02 -55.09
CA ASN A 143 -7.57 -48.06 -56.04
C ASN A 143 -8.39 -47.87 -57.31
#